data_AF-A0A2D6D6H3-F1
#
_entry.id   AF-A0A2D6D6H3-F1
#
_cell.length_a   1.000
_cell.length_b   1.000
_cell.length_c   1.000
_cell.angle_alpha   90.00
_cell.angle_beta   90.00
_cell.angle_gamma   90.00
#
_symmetry.space_group_name_H-M   'P 1'
#
loop_
_entity.id
_entity.type
_entity.pdbx_description
1 polymer ?
#
loop_
_entity_poly.entity_id
_entity_poly.type
_entity_poly.pdbx_seq_one_letter_code
_entity_poly.pdbx_strand_id
1 'polypeptide(L)' 'MTQPSQKPELSQLHRLQGQLKGVEKMINKDYKISDVIQQLEAVRGNLKSLERKLLTEKIKNFKEKDEDFKKAVNFILKIS' A
#
# COMPACT_ATOMS: atom_id res chain seq x y z
N MET A 1 10.52 -27.31 -7.08
CA MET A 1 11.08 -26.10 -7.71
C MET A 1 10.59 -24.90 -6.92
N THR A 2 11.38 -24.38 -5.99
CA THR A 2 11.01 -23.28 -5.10
C THR A 2 11.23 -21.96 -5.84
N GLN A 3 10.15 -21.27 -6.24
CA GLN A 3 10.25 -19.92 -6.81
C GLN A 3 10.85 -18.96 -5.77
N PRO A 4 11.69 -17.99 -6.19
CA PRO A 4 12.35 -17.07 -5.28
C PRO A 4 11.33 -16.31 -4.46
N SER A 5 11.60 -16.14 -3.16
CA SER A 5 10.79 -15.41 -2.19
C SER A 5 10.45 -14.01 -2.69
N GLN A 6 9.33 -13.86 -3.40
CA GLN A 6 8.81 -12.54 -3.73
C GLN A 6 8.32 -11.92 -2.42
N LYS A 7 8.99 -10.86 -1.97
CA LYS A 7 8.59 -10.08 -0.81
C LYS A 7 7.11 -9.72 -0.98
N PRO A 8 6.23 -10.14 -0.06
CA PRO A 8 4.79 -10.08 -0.30
C PRO A 8 4.26 -8.63 -0.30
N GLU A 9 5.08 -7.65 0.08
CA GLU A 9 4.89 -6.21 -0.12
C GLU A 9 5.05 -5.80 -1.59
N LEU A 10 6.00 -6.39 -2.32
CA LEU A 10 6.21 -6.12 -3.75
C LEU A 10 5.02 -6.62 -4.57
N SER A 11 4.51 -7.81 -4.26
CA SER A 11 3.30 -8.35 -4.90
C SER A 11 2.09 -7.43 -4.67
N GLN A 12 1.97 -6.85 -3.48
CA GLN A 12 0.89 -5.90 -3.16
C GLN A 12 1.08 -4.57 -3.90
N LEU A 13 2.33 -4.08 -4.01
CA LEU A 13 2.66 -2.88 -4.77
C LEU A 13 2.32 -3.02 -6.26
N HIS A 14 2.61 -4.19 -6.86
CA HIS A 14 2.21 -4.47 -8.25
C HIS A 14 0.69 -4.47 -8.43
N ARG A 15 -0.07 -4.96 -7.45
CA ARG A 15 -1.55 -4.86 -7.46
C ARG A 15 -2.02 -3.41 -7.40
N LEU A 16 -1.43 -2.58 -6.54
CA LEU A 16 -1.73 -1.15 -6.46
C LEU A 16 -1.48 -0.44 -7.79
N GLN A 17 -0.37 -0.74 -8.48
CA GLN A 17 -0.09 -0.22 -9.83
C GLN A 17 -1.19 -0.61 -10.83
N GLY A 18 -1.65 -1.87 -10.79
CA GLY A 18 -2.76 -2.34 -11.61
C GLY A 18 -4.07 -1.62 -11.31
N GLN A 19 -4.38 -1.37 -10.04
CA GLN A 19 -5.57 -0.62 -9.62
C GLN A 19 -5.53 0.83 -10.10
N LEU A 20 -4.38 1.51 -9.98
CA LEU A 20 -4.20 2.89 -10.47
C LEU A 20 -4.36 2.97 -12.00
N LYS A 21 -3.78 2.02 -12.75
CA LYS A 21 -4.03 1.90 -14.20
C LYS A 21 -5.52 1.67 -14.51
N GLY A 22 -6.24 0.97 -13.63
CA GLY A 22 -7.69 0.81 -13.73
C GLY A 22 -8.42 2.15 -13.59
N VAL A 23 -8.09 2.92 -12.55
CA VAL A 23 -8.64 4.27 -12.32
C VAL A 23 -8.38 5.20 -13.51
N GLU A 24 -7.15 5.22 -14.03
CA GLU A 24 -6.79 6.00 -15.22
C GLU A 24 -7.72 5.65 -16.41
N LYS A 25 -7.95 4.36 -16.67
CA LYS A 25 -8.87 3.91 -17.73
C LYS A 25 -10.31 4.32 -17.46
N MET A 26 -10.77 4.31 -16.21
CA MET A 26 -12.13 4.71 -15.86
C MET A 26 -12.34 6.21 -16.13
N ILE A 27 -11.36 7.04 -15.79
CA ILE A 27 -11.37 8.49 -16.08
C ILE A 27 -11.37 8.72 -17.59
N ASN A 28 -10.47 8.08 -18.34
CA ASN A 28 -10.38 8.23 -19.79
C ASN A 28 -11.61 7.73 -20.56
N LYS A 29 -12.46 6.92 -19.94
CA LYS A 29 -13.69 6.38 -20.54
C LYS A 29 -14.96 6.99 -19.95
N ASP A 30 -14.84 8.11 -19.23
CA ASP A 30 -15.97 8.85 -18.64
C ASP A 30 -16.92 7.97 -17.81
N TYR A 31 -16.35 7.07 -17.00
CA TYR A 31 -17.13 6.27 -16.04
C TYR A 31 -17.80 7.20 -15.02
N LYS A 32 -18.86 6.71 -14.36
CA LYS A 32 -19.54 7.47 -13.31
C LYS A 32 -18.54 7.88 -12.22
N ILE A 33 -18.61 9.14 -11.79
CA ILE A 33 -17.73 9.70 -10.76
C ILE A 33 -17.81 8.87 -9.47
N SER A 34 -19.00 8.40 -9.07
CA SER A 34 -19.18 7.52 -7.91
C SER A 34 -18.29 6.28 -7.97
N ASP A 35 -18.18 5.67 -9.15
CA ASP A 35 -17.46 4.42 -9.35
C ASP A 35 -15.95 4.67 -9.34
N VAL A 36 -15.51 5.78 -9.93
CA VAL A 36 -14.11 6.23 -9.88
C VAL A 36 -13.70 6.51 -8.44
N ILE A 37 -14.53 7.20 -7.66
CA ILE A 37 -14.28 7.49 -6.24
C ILE A 37 -14.25 6.19 -5.43
N GLN A 38 -15.18 5.26 -5.66
CA GLN A 38 -15.17 3.97 -4.98
C GLN A 38 -13.87 3.19 -5.25
N GLN A 39 -13.38 3.22 -6.50
CA GLN A 39 -12.13 2.55 -6.85
C GLN A 39 -10.91 3.24 -6.23
N LEU A 40 -10.90 4.58 -6.12
CA LEU A 40 -9.87 5.31 -5.39
C LEU A 40 -9.86 4.98 -3.90
N GLU A 41 -11.02 4.82 -3.27
CA GLU A 41 -11.10 4.39 -1.87
C GLU A 41 -10.57 2.95 -1.68
N ALA A 42 -10.83 2.05 -2.64
CA ALA A 42 -10.21 0.73 -2.65
C ALA A 42 -8.68 0.79 -2.77
N VAL A 43 -8.13 1.71 -3.58
CA VAL A 43 -6.68 1.96 -3.67
C VAL A 43 -6.14 2.46 -2.34
N ARG A 44 -6.81 3.43 -1.69
CA ARG A 44 -6.40 3.96 -0.37
C ARG A 44 -6.38 2.88 0.70
N GLY A 45 -7.40 2.01 0.74
CA GLY A 45 -7.44 0.88 1.66
C GLY A 45 -6.28 -0.10 1.45
N ASN A 46 -5.95 -0.41 0.21
CA ASN A 46 -4.83 -1.29 -0.12
C ASN A 46 -3.46 -0.65 0.21
N LEU A 47 -3.32 0.66 0.01
CA LEU A 47 -2.12 1.40 0.40
C LEU A 47 -1.91 1.39 1.93
N LYS A 48 -2.97 1.66 2.71
CA LYS A 48 -2.93 1.56 4.18
C LYS A 48 -2.54 0.16 4.65
N SER A 49 -3.01 -0.88 3.95
CA SER A 49 -2.64 -2.27 4.24
C SER A 49 -1.15 -2.53 3.98
N LEU A 50 -0.60 -2.01 2.89
CA LEU A 50 0.82 -2.12 2.57
C LEU A 50 1.71 -1.42 3.61
N GLU A 51 1.35 -0.22 4.04
CA GLU A 51 2.04 0.52 5.10
C GLU A 51 2.11 -0.29 6.40
N ARG A 52 0.96 -0.84 6.85
CA ARG A 52 0.90 -1.69 8.05
C ARG A 52 1.78 -2.92 7.93
N LYS A 53 1.83 -3.55 6.76
CA LYS A 53 2.63 -4.75 6.51
C LYS A 53 4.14 -4.46 6.58
N LEU A 54 4.57 -3.38 5.94
CA LEU A 54 5.97 -2.91 6.00
C LEU A 54 6.41 -2.62 7.45
N LEU A 55 5.54 -1.98 8.24
CA LEU A 55 5.81 -1.78 9.66
C LEU A 55 5.85 -3.08 10.45
N THR A 56 4.89 -3.99 10.24
CA THR A 56 4.78 -5.25 10.99
C THR A 56 6.00 -6.14 10.79
N GLU A 57 6.52 -6.25 9.57
CA GLU A 57 7.74 -7.01 9.30
C GLU A 57 8.98 -6.39 9.96
N LYS A 58 9.01 -5.06 10.12
CA LYS A 58 10.07 -4.40 10.89
C LYS A 58 9.90 -4.55 12.40
N ILE A 59 8.68 -4.59 12.94
CA ILE A 59 8.41 -4.81 14.38
C ILE A 59 8.99 -6.14 14.85
N LYS A 60 8.86 -7.21 14.05
CA LYS A 60 9.40 -8.54 14.39
C LYS A 60 10.92 -8.56 14.61
N ASN A 61 11.64 -7.62 13.99
CA ASN A 61 13.10 -7.48 14.08
C ASN A 61 13.52 -6.19 14.79
N PHE A 62 12.58 -5.52 15.46
CA PHE A 62 12.80 -4.20 16.01
C PHE A 62 13.80 -4.22 17.15
N LYS A 63 14.80 -3.35 17.06
CA LYS A 63 15.70 -2.99 18.16
C LYS A 63 15.30 -1.58 18.60
N GLU A 64 15.24 -1.34 19.90
CA GLU A 64 14.75 -0.10 20.55
C GLU A 64 15.40 1.22 20.02
N LYS A 65 16.54 1.10 19.34
CA LYS A 65 17.30 2.20 18.71
C LYS A 65 17.11 2.35 17.20
N ASP A 66 16.15 1.66 16.58
CA ASP A 66 15.85 1.84 15.15
C ASP A 66 15.08 3.16 14.92
N GLU A 67 15.85 4.23 14.72
CA GLU A 67 15.33 5.58 14.46
C GLU A 67 14.52 5.67 13.15
N ASP A 68 14.82 4.83 12.16
CA ASP A 68 14.06 4.79 10.90
C ASP A 68 12.67 4.21 11.14
N PHE A 69 12.56 3.18 11.98
CA PHE A 69 11.28 2.64 12.41
C PHE A 69 10.45 3.68 13.18
N LYS A 70 11.05 4.39 14.14
CA LYS A 70 10.36 5.45 14.89
C LYS A 70 9.81 6.55 13.97
N LYS A 71 10.60 6.98 12.98
CA LYS A 71 10.15 7.96 11.98
C LYS A 71 8.98 7.44 11.15
N ALA A 72 9.05 6.18 10.70
CA ALA A 72 7.98 5.56 9.91
C ALA A 72 6.66 5.45 10.69
N VAL A 73 6.72 5.04 11.96
CA VAL A 73 5.54 4.97 12.84
C VAL A 73 4.94 6.38 13.04
N ASN A 74 5.76 7.38 13.33
CA ASN A 74 5.31 8.76 13.51
C ASN A 74 4.65 9.33 12.26
N PHE A 75 5.14 8.99 11.06
CA PHE A 75 4.54 9.43 9.80
C PHE A 75 3.11 8.88 9.66
N ILE A 76 2.90 7.60 9.95
CA ILE A 76 1.58 6.96 9.86
C ILE A 76 0.60 7.49 10.92
N LEU A 77 1.07 7.72 12.15
CA LEU A 77 0.25 8.31 13.23
C LEU A 77 -0.14 9.76 12.96
N LYS A 78 0.64 10.53 12.20
CA LYS A 78 0.32 11.92 11.84
C LYS A 78 -0.68 12.05 10.68
N ILE A 79 -0.85 11.00 9.88
CA ILE A 79 -1.70 10.99 8.68
C ILE A 79 -3.07 10.34 8.96
N SER A 80 -3.21 9.64 10.10
CA SER A 80 -4.45 9.04 10.58
C SER A 80 -5.24 10.02 11.46
#